data_AF-A0A7G8W7Z3-F1
#
_entry.id   AF-A0A7G8W7Z3-F1
#
_cell.length_a   1.000
_cell.length_b   1.000
_cell.length_c   1.000
_cell.angle_alpha   90.00
_cell.angle_beta   90.00
_cell.angle_gamma   90.00
#
_symmetry.space_group_name_H-M   'P 1'
#
loop_
_entity.id
_entity.type
_entity.pdbx_description
1 polymer ?
#
loop_
_entity_poly.entity_id
_entity_poly.type
_entity_poly.pdbx_seq_one_letter_code
_entity_poly.pdbx_strand_id
1 'polypeptide(L)'
;MFINLQTPREDIKNLLLKINFFNDANETITHVTRPGEGNMNVVLRIETNLRSFILKQSRPFVQKYKDIQAPIERIDVEFQFYSSIENNILVNKHFPKVLKYNSENHLLILEDLGKCEDMTSLYDAHKIDLNQLRVLVNIAANIHNSKAPENYPENKELRLLNHQHIFKLPFIENNGFCLDDIQLGLEALSIPYKKDTLLKDRIKEIGHQYLSKGTTLLHGDYYPASWMTNKDSLYIIDPEFSFLGFPEFDLGVLAAHSIIITKDETYISRIKDYYPNEIDKNLLAQITGVEIMRRLIGLAQLPISTSIKEKEALLQLAHHLIMN
;
A
#
# COMPACT_ATOMS: atom_id res chain seq x y z
N MET A 1 -23.03 -2.74 -11.84
CA MET A 1 -22.50 -3.96 -12.51
C MET A 1 -21.06 -4.17 -12.07
N PHE A 2 -20.67 -5.39 -11.74
CA PHE A 2 -19.29 -5.73 -11.37
C PHE A 2 -18.53 -6.27 -12.57
N ILE A 3 -17.58 -5.47 -13.07
CA ILE A 3 -16.75 -5.88 -14.20
C ILE A 3 -15.52 -6.69 -13.79
N ASN A 4 -14.95 -7.44 -14.72
CA ASN A 4 -13.73 -8.22 -14.57
C ASN A 4 -13.12 -8.49 -15.96
N LEU A 5 -12.01 -9.24 -15.99
CA LEU A 5 -11.31 -9.57 -17.24
C LEU A 5 -12.17 -10.37 -18.23
N GLN A 6 -13.16 -11.12 -17.73
CA GLN A 6 -14.08 -11.93 -18.53
C GLN A 6 -15.34 -11.16 -18.95
N THR A 7 -15.51 -9.91 -18.50
CA THR A 7 -16.67 -9.11 -18.87
C THR A 7 -16.62 -8.79 -20.36
N PRO A 8 -17.71 -9.03 -21.12
CA PRO A 8 -17.76 -8.67 -22.53
C PRO A 8 -17.40 -7.20 -22.75
N ARG A 9 -16.58 -6.93 -23.78
CA ARG A 9 -16.14 -5.57 -24.10
C ARG A 9 -17.30 -4.62 -24.35
N GLU A 10 -18.38 -5.12 -24.93
CA GLU A 10 -19.59 -4.34 -25.17
C GLU A 10 -20.27 -3.90 -23.87
N ASP A 11 -20.27 -4.75 -22.83
CA ASP A 11 -20.82 -4.37 -21.53
C ASP A 11 -19.96 -3.30 -20.84
N ILE A 12 -18.63 -3.42 -20.94
CA ILE A 12 -17.71 -2.39 -20.45
C ILE A 12 -17.95 -1.08 -21.22
N LYS A 13 -18.07 -1.14 -22.56
CA LYS A 13 -18.36 0.04 -23.39
C LYS A 13 -19.68 0.70 -22.98
N ASN A 14 -20.74 -0.09 -22.79
CA ASN A 14 -22.05 0.41 -22.35
C ASN A 14 -21.98 1.08 -20.97
N LEU A 15 -21.23 0.51 -20.04
CA LEU A 15 -20.97 1.13 -18.74
C LEU A 15 -20.24 2.47 -18.89
N LEU A 16 -19.21 2.54 -19.72
CA LEU A 16 -18.43 3.76 -19.97
C LEU A 16 -19.24 4.87 -20.67
N LEU A 17 -20.15 4.50 -21.57
CA LEU A 17 -21.15 5.41 -22.15
C LEU A 17 -22.12 5.91 -21.09
N LYS A 18 -22.67 5.00 -20.26
CA LYS A 18 -23.64 5.33 -19.21
C LYS A 18 -23.10 6.33 -18.19
N ILE A 19 -21.81 6.25 -17.84
CA ILE A 19 -21.16 7.19 -16.91
C ILE A 19 -20.62 8.45 -17.60
N ASN A 20 -20.90 8.65 -18.89
CA ASN A 20 -20.40 9.75 -19.71
C ASN A 20 -18.87 9.88 -19.68
N PHE A 21 -18.17 8.75 -19.86
CA PHE A 21 -16.72 8.73 -20.06
C PHE A 21 -16.33 8.52 -21.52
N PHE A 22 -17.06 7.66 -22.23
CA PHE A 22 -16.99 7.58 -23.69
C PHE A 22 -17.93 8.63 -24.27
N ASN A 23 -17.37 9.59 -25.00
CA ASN A 23 -18.13 10.65 -25.67
C ASN A 23 -18.10 10.53 -27.20
N ASP A 24 -17.22 9.69 -27.74
CA ASP A 24 -17.10 9.41 -29.17
C ASP A 24 -17.70 8.03 -29.47
N ALA A 25 -18.72 7.99 -30.33
CA ALA A 25 -19.36 6.75 -30.77
C ALA A 25 -18.38 5.81 -31.50
N ASN A 26 -17.29 6.36 -32.05
CA ASN A 26 -16.24 5.62 -32.76
C ASN A 26 -15.14 5.10 -31.84
N GLU A 27 -15.11 5.46 -30.55
CA GLU A 27 -14.19 4.86 -29.59
C GLU A 27 -14.65 3.43 -29.28
N THR A 28 -13.76 2.46 -29.51
CA THR A 28 -14.00 1.02 -29.38
C THR A 28 -12.90 0.37 -28.56
N ILE A 29 -13.28 -0.56 -27.69
CA ILE A 29 -12.34 -1.29 -26.84
C ILE A 29 -11.67 -2.39 -27.66
N THR A 30 -10.36 -2.26 -27.86
CA THR A 30 -9.55 -3.21 -28.63
C THR A 30 -8.98 -4.31 -27.73
N HIS A 31 -8.59 -3.97 -26.50
CA HIS A 31 -8.09 -4.93 -25.52
C HIS A 31 -8.53 -4.59 -24.10
N VAL A 32 -8.65 -5.64 -23.28
CA VAL A 32 -8.85 -5.54 -21.83
C VAL A 32 -7.83 -6.48 -21.21
N THR A 33 -6.90 -5.91 -20.45
CA THR A 33 -5.80 -6.67 -19.83
C THR A 33 -5.76 -6.39 -18.34
N ARG A 34 -5.04 -7.24 -17.61
CA ARG A 34 -4.73 -7.02 -16.20
C ARG A 34 -3.35 -6.33 -16.14
N PRO A 35 -3.24 -5.08 -15.62
CA PRO A 35 -1.96 -4.36 -15.57
C PRO A 35 -1.09 -4.78 -14.37
N GLY A 36 -1.64 -5.51 -13.41
CA GLY A 36 -0.95 -6.02 -12.22
C GLY A 36 -1.89 -6.91 -11.38
N GLU A 37 -1.38 -7.57 -10.34
CA GLU A 37 -2.14 -8.57 -9.57
C GLU A 37 -3.43 -8.03 -8.93
N GLY A 38 -3.48 -6.74 -8.56
CA GLY A 38 -4.66 -6.07 -7.99
C GLY A 38 -5.08 -6.65 -6.63
N ASN A 39 -4.58 -6.08 -5.53
CA ASN A 39 -4.80 -6.65 -4.19
C ASN A 39 -6.25 -6.48 -3.71
N MET A 40 -6.71 -5.24 -3.58
CA MET A 40 -8.03 -4.95 -3.01
C MET A 40 -9.11 -4.78 -4.06
N ASN A 41 -8.79 -4.17 -5.20
CA ASN A 41 -9.76 -3.80 -6.24
C ASN A 41 -9.57 -4.62 -7.51
N VAL A 42 -10.63 -4.72 -8.31
CA VAL A 42 -10.49 -5.13 -9.71
C VAL A 42 -9.79 -3.99 -10.43
N VAL A 43 -8.67 -4.27 -11.09
CA VAL A 43 -7.92 -3.31 -11.90
C VAL A 43 -7.82 -3.86 -13.32
N LEU A 44 -8.34 -3.11 -14.30
CA LEU A 44 -8.28 -3.44 -15.71
C LEU A 44 -7.58 -2.31 -16.46
N ARG A 45 -6.65 -2.67 -17.35
CA ARG A 45 -6.17 -1.77 -18.39
C ARG A 45 -7.08 -1.92 -19.59
N ILE A 46 -7.69 -0.82 -19.99
CA ILE A 46 -8.55 -0.76 -21.18
C ILE A 46 -7.75 -0.05 -22.27
N GLU A 47 -7.56 -0.73 -23.40
CA GLU A 47 -6.99 -0.15 -24.61
C GLU A 47 -8.12 0.04 -25.62
N THR A 48 -8.18 1.22 -26.21
CA THR A 48 -9.11 1.58 -27.29
C THR A 48 -8.34 1.83 -28.57
N ASN A 49 -9.05 2.10 -29.66
CA ASN A 49 -8.44 2.58 -30.89
C ASN A 49 -7.86 4.01 -30.77
N LEU A 50 -8.07 4.71 -29.65
CA LEU A 50 -7.63 6.10 -29.46
C LEU A 50 -6.63 6.28 -28.31
N ARG A 51 -6.73 5.50 -27.24
CA ARG A 51 -5.98 5.69 -25.99
C ARG A 51 -5.99 4.44 -25.12
N SER A 52 -5.30 4.51 -23.99
CA SER A 52 -5.46 3.56 -22.89
C SER A 52 -5.73 4.27 -21.56
N PHE A 53 -6.36 3.57 -20.63
CA PHE A 53 -6.64 4.04 -19.27
C PHE A 53 -6.76 2.85 -18.31
N ILE A 54 -6.55 3.12 -17.03
CA ILE A 54 -6.76 2.15 -15.96
C ILE A 54 -8.15 2.35 -15.38
N LEU A 55 -8.90 1.27 -15.28
CA LEU A 55 -10.22 1.26 -14.69
C LEU A 55 -10.20 0.37 -13.46
N LYS A 56 -10.44 1.00 -12.31
CA LYS A 56 -10.47 0.37 -10.99
C LYS A 56 -11.90 0.30 -10.48
N GLN A 57 -12.28 -0.85 -9.91
CA GLN A 57 -13.58 -1.03 -9.27
C GLN A 57 -13.44 -1.80 -7.96
N SER A 58 -13.99 -1.26 -6.88
CA SER A 58 -14.06 -1.97 -5.61
C SER A 58 -15.20 -2.99 -5.56
N ARG A 59 -15.12 -3.86 -4.56
CA ARG A 59 -16.04 -4.97 -4.27
C ARG A 59 -16.32 -5.01 -2.77
N PRO A 60 -17.40 -5.66 -2.28
CA PRO A 60 -17.61 -5.84 -0.84
C PRO A 60 -16.64 -6.84 -0.17
N PHE A 61 -15.54 -7.19 -0.85
CA PHE A 61 -14.50 -8.10 -0.41
C PHE A 61 -13.14 -7.70 -1.03
N VAL A 62 -12.06 -8.27 -0.49
CA VAL A 62 -10.69 -8.13 -1.02
C VAL A 62 -10.56 -8.92 -2.32
N GLN A 63 -10.15 -8.28 -3.42
CA GLN A 63 -10.07 -8.93 -4.73
C GLN A 63 -9.17 -10.17 -4.74
N LYS A 64 -8.03 -10.11 -4.05
CA LYS A 64 -7.09 -11.24 -3.89
C LYS A 64 -7.62 -12.34 -2.96
N TYR A 65 -8.31 -11.96 -1.89
CA TYR A 65 -8.83 -12.87 -0.87
C TYR A 65 -10.35 -12.71 -0.74
N LYS A 66 -11.11 -13.37 -1.62
CA LYS A 66 -12.55 -13.14 -1.78
C LYS A 66 -13.38 -13.45 -0.54
N ASP A 67 -12.85 -14.27 0.37
CA ASP A 67 -13.50 -14.61 1.64
C ASP A 67 -13.34 -13.52 2.71
N ILE A 68 -12.45 -12.54 2.48
CA ILE A 68 -12.24 -11.41 3.38
C ILE A 68 -13.12 -10.26 2.94
N GLN A 69 -14.12 -9.92 3.76
CA GLN A 69 -14.97 -8.75 3.54
C GLN A 69 -14.15 -7.45 3.61
N ALA A 70 -14.48 -6.49 2.74
CA ALA A 70 -13.83 -5.19 2.70
C ALA A 70 -14.83 -4.10 2.29
N PRO A 71 -14.71 -2.87 2.83
CA PRO A 71 -15.64 -1.78 2.52
C PRO A 71 -15.61 -1.43 1.04
N ILE A 72 -16.77 -1.42 0.38
CA ILE A 72 -16.85 -1.12 -1.06
C ILE A 72 -16.55 0.36 -1.33
N GLU A 73 -16.76 1.21 -0.33
CA GLU A 73 -16.53 2.66 -0.36
C GLU A 73 -15.04 3.02 -0.37
N ARG A 74 -14.11 2.06 -0.22
CA ARG A 74 -12.65 2.34 -0.25
C ARG A 74 -12.17 3.02 -1.54
N ILE A 75 -12.88 2.83 -2.65
CA ILE A 75 -12.55 3.51 -3.90
C ILE A 75 -12.86 5.01 -3.85
N ASP A 76 -13.84 5.43 -3.03
CA ASP A 76 -14.10 6.83 -2.73
C ASP A 76 -12.95 7.41 -1.93
N VAL A 77 -12.44 6.70 -0.93
CA VAL A 77 -11.27 7.11 -0.14
C VAL A 77 -10.05 7.35 -1.04
N GLU A 78 -9.80 6.43 -1.97
CA GLU A 78 -8.75 6.60 -2.98
C GLU A 78 -8.96 7.87 -3.80
N PHE A 79 -10.19 8.13 -4.28
CA PHE A 79 -10.52 9.37 -4.99
C PHE A 79 -10.31 10.63 -4.13
N GLN A 80 -10.74 10.63 -2.86
CA GLN A 80 -10.54 11.74 -1.92
C GLN A 80 -9.05 12.04 -1.69
N PHE A 81 -8.20 11.01 -1.67
CA PHE A 81 -6.75 11.19 -1.63
C PHE A 81 -6.26 11.97 -2.86
N TYR A 82 -6.62 11.53 -4.07
CA TYR A 82 -6.24 12.23 -5.31
C TYR A 82 -6.69 13.70 -5.31
N SER A 83 -7.93 13.98 -4.89
CA SER A 83 -8.43 15.34 -4.75
C SER A 83 -7.64 16.18 -3.73
N SER A 84 -7.17 15.55 -2.65
CA SER A 84 -6.41 16.24 -1.59
C SER A 84 -5.00 16.64 -2.04
N ILE A 85 -4.41 15.92 -2.99
CA ILE A 85 -3.07 16.20 -3.52
C ILE A 85 -3.07 16.99 -4.84
N GLU A 86 -4.23 17.18 -5.48
CA GLU A 86 -4.37 17.73 -6.84
C GLU A 86 -3.64 19.08 -7.02
N ASN A 87 -3.78 19.99 -6.04
CA ASN A 87 -3.19 21.32 -6.08
C ASN A 87 -1.70 21.35 -5.64
N ASN A 88 -1.17 20.24 -5.12
CA ASN A 88 0.23 20.14 -4.74
C ASN A 88 1.05 19.59 -5.91
N ILE A 89 1.56 20.49 -6.76
CA ILE A 89 2.31 20.16 -7.98
C ILE A 89 3.55 19.29 -7.68
N LEU A 90 4.15 19.42 -6.49
CA LEU A 90 5.34 18.67 -6.11
C LEU A 90 5.06 17.17 -5.95
N VAL A 91 3.85 16.79 -5.51
CA VAL A 91 3.44 15.39 -5.35
C VAL A 91 2.56 14.89 -6.48
N ASN A 92 1.64 15.71 -7.00
CA ASN A 92 0.63 15.28 -7.99
C ASN A 92 1.27 14.69 -9.25
N LYS A 93 2.43 15.20 -9.68
CA LYS A 93 3.20 14.67 -10.81
C LYS A 93 3.67 13.21 -10.64
N HIS A 94 3.72 12.72 -9.40
CA HIS A 94 4.11 11.35 -9.05
C HIS A 94 2.90 10.43 -8.90
N PHE A 95 1.70 10.86 -9.28
CA PHE A 95 0.48 10.06 -9.21
C PHE A 95 -0.20 10.05 -10.59
N PRO A 96 -0.91 8.97 -10.98
CA PRO A 96 -1.69 8.98 -12.21
C PRO A 96 -2.84 9.99 -12.08
N LYS A 97 -3.16 10.70 -13.16
CA LYS A 97 -4.31 11.63 -13.15
C LYS A 97 -5.63 10.88 -13.01
N VAL A 98 -6.55 11.45 -12.24
CA VAL A 98 -7.94 11.00 -12.23
C VAL A 98 -8.62 11.47 -13.51
N LEU A 99 -9.11 10.52 -14.31
CA LEU A 99 -9.86 10.80 -15.54
C LEU A 99 -11.37 10.82 -15.30
N LYS A 100 -11.87 9.98 -14.39
CA LYS A 100 -13.27 9.93 -14.00
C LYS A 100 -13.44 9.23 -12.66
N TYR A 101 -14.32 9.76 -11.83
CA TYR A 101 -14.86 9.07 -10.67
C TYR A 101 -16.37 8.86 -10.84
N ASN A 102 -16.87 7.68 -10.47
CA ASN A 102 -18.30 7.39 -10.44
C ASN A 102 -18.62 6.58 -9.18
N SER A 103 -19.22 7.26 -8.19
CA SER A 103 -19.58 6.69 -6.90
C SER A 103 -20.64 5.58 -7.02
N GLU A 104 -21.66 5.77 -7.87
CA GLU A 104 -22.77 4.80 -8.04
C GLU A 104 -22.30 3.40 -8.45
N ASN A 105 -21.23 3.30 -9.23
CA ASN A 105 -20.65 2.02 -9.65
C ASN A 105 -19.35 1.69 -8.92
N HIS A 106 -18.94 2.50 -7.95
CA HIS A 106 -17.68 2.36 -7.23
C HIS A 106 -16.46 2.25 -8.17
N LEU A 107 -16.40 3.16 -9.15
CA LEU A 107 -15.41 3.18 -10.22
C LEU A 107 -14.49 4.40 -10.10
N LEU A 108 -13.19 4.15 -10.31
CA LEU A 108 -12.18 5.17 -10.51
C LEU A 108 -11.42 4.86 -11.80
N ILE A 109 -11.42 5.81 -12.73
CA ILE A 109 -10.69 5.73 -14.00
C ILE A 109 -9.49 6.66 -13.89
N LEU A 110 -8.30 6.09 -14.08
CA LEU A 110 -7.01 6.74 -13.94
C LEU A 110 -6.24 6.74 -15.26
N GLU A 111 -5.32 7.69 -15.39
CA GLU A 111 -4.30 7.71 -16.42
C GLU A 111 -3.54 6.37 -16.46
N ASP A 112 -3.36 5.83 -17.67
CA ASP A 112 -2.45 4.71 -17.87
C ASP A 112 -1.03 5.25 -17.98
N LEU A 113 -0.22 4.97 -16.95
CA LEU A 113 1.19 5.33 -16.91
C LEU A 113 2.06 4.52 -17.90
N GLY A 114 1.42 3.63 -18.68
CA GLY A 114 2.05 2.84 -19.73
C GLY A 114 2.81 1.65 -19.18
N LYS A 115 3.98 1.37 -19.75
CA LYS A 115 4.85 0.28 -19.29
C LYS A 115 5.59 0.72 -18.02
N CYS A 116 4.89 0.68 -16.90
CA CYS A 116 5.48 0.81 -15.58
C CYS A 116 5.68 -0.56 -14.96
N GLU A 117 6.72 -0.69 -14.15
CA GLU A 117 6.97 -1.86 -13.31
C GLU A 117 6.85 -1.41 -11.85
N ASP A 118 6.26 -2.25 -11.00
CA ASP A 118 6.34 -2.01 -9.57
C ASP A 118 7.78 -2.26 -9.08
N MET A 119 8.10 -1.76 -7.91
CA MET A 119 9.45 -1.83 -7.36
C MET A 119 9.68 -3.09 -6.50
N THR A 120 8.85 -4.13 -6.61
CA THR A 120 9.06 -5.39 -5.85
C THR A 120 10.33 -6.12 -6.28
N SER A 121 10.82 -5.89 -7.51
CA SER A 121 12.12 -6.40 -7.98
C SER A 121 13.31 -5.95 -7.12
N LEU A 122 13.15 -4.88 -6.32
CA LEU A 122 14.17 -4.44 -5.37
C LEU A 122 14.49 -5.51 -4.31
N TYR A 123 13.52 -6.37 -3.95
CA TYR A 123 13.75 -7.44 -2.98
C TYR A 123 14.84 -8.42 -3.43
N ASP A 124 14.89 -8.72 -4.72
CA ASP A 124 15.91 -9.59 -5.33
C ASP A 124 17.20 -8.82 -5.67
N ALA A 125 17.09 -7.51 -5.95
CA ALA A 125 18.25 -6.67 -6.23
C ALA A 125 19.11 -6.37 -4.99
N HIS A 126 18.54 -6.55 -3.79
CA HIS A 126 19.18 -6.30 -2.49
C HIS A 126 19.78 -4.89 -2.32
N LYS A 127 19.29 -3.92 -3.09
CA LYS A 127 19.83 -2.56 -3.13
C LYS A 127 18.75 -1.55 -3.47
N ILE A 128 18.82 -0.41 -2.82
CA ILE A 128 18.06 0.79 -3.18
C ILE A 128 19.06 1.89 -3.52
N ASP A 129 18.84 2.58 -4.64
CA ASP A 129 19.64 3.77 -4.97
C ASP A 129 19.29 4.93 -4.01
N LEU A 130 20.31 5.64 -3.50
CA LEU A 130 20.08 6.69 -2.50
C LEU A 130 19.32 7.89 -3.06
N ASN A 131 19.44 8.20 -4.35
CA ASN A 131 18.62 9.24 -4.95
C ASN A 131 17.17 8.76 -5.10
N GLN A 132 16.95 7.48 -5.44
CA GLN A 132 15.62 6.89 -5.44
C GLN A 132 14.97 6.92 -4.05
N LEU A 133 15.71 6.55 -3.00
CA LEU A 133 15.24 6.68 -1.61
C LEU A 133 14.86 8.14 -1.29
N ARG A 134 15.71 9.10 -1.66
CA ARG A 134 15.42 10.52 -1.44
C ARG A 134 14.15 10.97 -2.16
N VAL A 135 13.91 10.49 -3.39
CA VAL A 135 12.67 10.77 -4.13
C VAL A 135 11.45 10.18 -3.40
N LEU A 136 11.53 8.93 -2.92
CA LEU A 136 10.45 8.30 -2.16
C LEU A 136 10.13 9.04 -0.86
N VAL A 137 11.15 9.49 -0.11
CA VAL A 137 10.96 10.29 1.11
C VAL A 137 10.35 11.66 0.78
N ASN A 138 10.82 12.31 -0.29
CA ASN A 138 10.27 13.59 -0.74
C ASN A 138 8.80 13.48 -1.17
N ILE A 139 8.41 12.39 -1.83
CA ILE A 139 7.01 12.15 -2.20
C ILE A 139 6.17 12.00 -0.93
N ALA A 140 6.57 11.15 0.01
CA ALA A 140 5.88 10.99 1.30
C ALA A 140 5.75 12.33 2.05
N ALA A 141 6.82 13.12 2.14
CA ALA A 141 6.79 14.44 2.75
C ALA A 141 5.79 15.39 2.08
N ASN A 142 5.68 15.36 0.75
CA ASN A 142 4.70 16.20 0.06
C ASN A 142 3.26 15.68 0.18
N ILE A 143 3.05 14.35 0.31
CA ILE A 143 1.74 13.80 0.72
C ILE A 143 1.37 14.36 2.11
N HIS A 144 2.29 14.26 3.08
CA HIS A 144 2.07 14.69 4.47
C HIS A 144 1.83 16.20 4.60
N ASN A 145 2.43 17.01 3.73
CA ASN A 145 2.24 18.46 3.67
C ASN A 145 1.00 18.87 2.85
N SER A 146 0.30 17.93 2.21
CA SER A 146 -0.90 18.24 1.43
C SER A 146 -2.09 18.49 2.35
N LYS A 147 -2.88 19.52 2.02
CA LYS A 147 -4.02 19.92 2.84
C LYS A 147 -5.24 19.05 2.53
N ALA A 148 -5.48 18.06 3.38
CA ALA A 148 -6.73 17.32 3.35
C ALA A 148 -7.92 18.19 3.78
N PRO A 149 -9.13 17.96 3.24
CA PRO A 149 -10.35 18.62 3.70
C PRO A 149 -10.68 18.23 5.15
N GLU A 150 -11.40 19.10 5.88
CA GLU A 150 -11.76 18.87 7.29
C GLU A 150 -12.59 17.59 7.51
N ASN A 151 -13.38 17.21 6.51
CA ASN A 151 -14.22 16.02 6.50
C ASN A 151 -13.58 14.84 5.74
N TYR A 152 -12.24 14.78 5.66
CA TYR A 152 -11.56 13.63 5.06
C TYR A 152 -12.01 12.31 5.70
N PRO A 153 -12.27 11.24 4.92
CA PRO A 153 -12.78 10.00 5.45
C PRO A 153 -11.85 9.39 6.50
N GLU A 154 -12.42 8.91 7.61
CA GLU A 154 -11.64 8.22 8.65
C GLU A 154 -11.10 6.86 8.18
N ASN A 155 -11.68 6.30 7.12
CA ASN A 155 -11.37 4.99 6.55
C ASN A 155 -11.40 3.84 7.60
N LYS A 156 -12.29 3.97 8.59
CA LYS A 156 -12.23 3.21 9.85
C LYS A 156 -12.34 1.69 9.67
N GLU A 157 -13.26 1.21 8.85
CA GLU A 157 -13.46 -0.23 8.65
C GLU A 157 -12.26 -0.88 7.96
N LEU A 158 -11.72 -0.24 6.92
CA LEU A 158 -10.53 -0.73 6.23
C LEU A 158 -9.29 -0.65 7.12
N ARG A 159 -9.16 0.41 7.93
CA ARG A 159 -8.11 0.52 8.95
C ARG A 159 -8.24 -0.55 10.03
N LEU A 160 -9.45 -0.90 10.47
CA LEU A 160 -9.65 -1.99 11.42
C LEU A 160 -9.23 -3.33 10.82
N LEU A 161 -9.54 -3.59 9.55
CA LEU A 161 -9.06 -4.76 8.83
C LEU A 161 -7.53 -4.76 8.76
N ASN A 162 -6.92 -3.67 8.31
CA ASN A 162 -5.46 -3.55 8.21
C ASN A 162 -4.78 -3.70 9.58
N HIS A 163 -5.36 -3.11 10.62
CA HIS A 163 -4.89 -3.21 12.00
C HIS A 163 -4.83 -4.66 12.47
N GLN A 164 -5.82 -5.50 12.11
CA GLN A 164 -5.77 -6.93 12.44
C GLN A 164 -4.55 -7.60 11.80
N HIS A 165 -4.26 -7.31 10.53
CA HIS A 165 -3.15 -7.91 9.81
C HIS A 165 -1.77 -7.36 10.18
N ILE A 166 -1.69 -6.11 10.65
CA ILE A 166 -0.44 -5.48 11.07
C ILE A 166 -0.14 -5.77 12.54
N PHE A 167 -1.07 -5.50 13.46
CA PHE A 167 -0.80 -5.41 14.90
C PHE A 167 -1.33 -6.60 15.71
N LYS A 168 -2.13 -7.51 15.12
CA LYS A 168 -2.79 -8.59 15.89
C LYS A 168 -2.43 -9.99 15.40
N LEU A 169 -2.84 -10.34 14.19
CA LEU A 169 -2.74 -11.70 13.66
C LEU A 169 -1.31 -12.26 13.62
N PRO A 170 -0.26 -11.50 13.26
CA PRO A 170 1.11 -12.02 13.27
C PRO A 170 1.59 -12.50 14.65
N PHE A 171 0.98 -11.99 15.72
CA PHE A 171 1.40 -12.20 17.12
C PHE A 171 0.47 -13.15 17.90
N ILE A 172 -0.37 -13.89 17.20
CA ILE A 172 -1.27 -14.93 17.73
C ILE A 172 -0.79 -16.30 17.24
N GLU A 173 -0.70 -17.28 18.14
CA GLU A 173 -0.30 -18.67 17.83
C GLU A 173 -1.24 -19.33 16.83
N ASN A 174 -2.54 -19.38 17.13
CA ASN A 174 -3.55 -20.02 16.29
C ASN A 174 -4.33 -18.97 15.46
N ASN A 175 -3.62 -18.28 14.56
CA ASN A 175 -4.17 -17.15 13.79
C ASN A 175 -4.83 -17.55 12.45
N GLY A 176 -4.87 -18.84 12.13
CA GLY A 176 -5.55 -19.39 10.95
C GLY A 176 -4.69 -19.52 9.69
N PHE A 177 -3.37 -19.27 9.75
CA PHE A 177 -2.44 -19.59 8.66
C PHE A 177 -1.17 -20.26 9.19
N CYS A 178 -0.71 -21.31 8.50
CA CYS A 178 0.48 -22.06 8.87
C CYS A 178 1.71 -21.42 8.22
N LEU A 179 2.65 -20.91 9.02
CA LEU A 179 3.86 -20.27 8.47
C LEU A 179 4.81 -21.27 7.78
N ASP A 180 4.73 -22.55 8.15
CA ASP A 180 5.53 -23.60 7.49
C ASP A 180 5.04 -23.91 6.06
N ASP A 181 3.81 -23.54 5.70
CA ASP A 181 3.32 -23.61 4.31
C ASP A 181 4.05 -22.58 3.41
N ILE A 182 4.59 -21.52 4.02
CA ILE A 182 5.38 -20.49 3.34
C ILE A 182 6.84 -20.91 3.29
N GLN A 183 7.40 -21.30 4.44
CA GLN A 183 8.77 -21.78 4.55
C GLN A 183 8.94 -22.64 5.80
N LEU A 184 9.40 -23.87 5.62
CA LEU A 184 9.65 -24.79 6.72
C LEU A 184 10.56 -24.17 7.80
N GLY A 185 10.11 -24.21 9.05
CA GLY A 185 10.82 -23.68 10.22
C GLY A 185 10.41 -22.25 10.60
N LEU A 186 9.63 -21.57 9.77
CA LEU A 186 9.17 -20.21 10.04
C LEU A 186 8.13 -20.17 11.17
N GLU A 187 7.30 -21.20 11.31
CA GLU A 187 6.36 -21.28 12.43
C GLU A 187 7.11 -21.32 13.75
N ALA A 188 8.08 -22.24 13.89
CA ALA A 188 8.93 -22.37 15.07
C ALA A 188 9.69 -21.08 15.39
N LEU A 189 10.21 -20.40 14.36
CA LEU A 189 10.90 -19.12 14.50
C LEU A 189 9.97 -18.00 15.01
N SER A 190 8.68 -18.04 14.71
CA SER A 190 7.70 -17.03 15.14
C SER A 190 7.26 -17.17 16.60
N ILE A 191 7.32 -18.38 17.17
CA ILE A 191 6.76 -18.70 18.50
C ILE A 191 7.28 -17.80 19.63
N PRO A 192 8.59 -17.48 19.74
CA PRO A 192 9.08 -16.60 20.80
C PRO A 192 8.37 -15.25 20.82
N TYR A 193 8.13 -14.64 19.65
CA TYR A 193 7.47 -13.35 19.52
C TYR A 193 5.96 -13.42 19.79
N LYS A 194 5.30 -14.53 19.41
CA LYS A 194 3.87 -14.77 19.71
C LYS A 194 3.61 -14.98 21.21
N LYS A 195 4.62 -15.42 21.97
CA LYS A 195 4.59 -15.65 23.43
C LYS A 195 5.15 -14.50 24.26
N ASP A 196 5.87 -13.56 23.65
CA ASP A 196 6.39 -12.37 24.31
C ASP A 196 5.23 -11.41 24.67
N THR A 197 4.88 -11.36 25.95
CA THR A 197 3.76 -10.53 26.42
C THR A 197 4.09 -9.04 26.37
N LEU A 198 5.34 -8.65 26.67
CA LEU A 198 5.76 -7.26 26.66
C LEU A 198 5.78 -6.69 25.24
N LEU A 199 6.29 -7.48 24.29
CA LEU A 199 6.23 -7.13 22.87
C LEU A 199 4.78 -6.90 22.43
N LYS A 200 3.87 -7.81 22.79
CA LYS A 200 2.46 -7.72 22.40
C LYS A 200 1.76 -6.52 23.01
N ASP A 201 2.07 -6.18 24.26
CA ASP A 201 1.52 -4.98 24.91
C ASP A 201 1.99 -3.71 24.19
N ARG A 202 3.28 -3.63 23.85
CA ARG A 202 3.82 -2.52 23.06
C ARG A 202 3.17 -2.41 21.67
N ILE A 203 3.05 -3.52 20.95
CA ILE A 203 2.41 -3.58 19.63
C ILE A 203 0.94 -3.14 19.72
N LYS A 204 0.24 -3.52 20.80
CA LYS A 204 -1.14 -3.11 21.03
C LYS A 204 -1.26 -1.61 21.28
N GLU A 205 -0.34 -1.00 22.02
CA GLU A 205 -0.28 0.46 22.20
C GLU A 205 -0.10 1.18 20.86
N ILE A 206 0.86 0.72 20.04
CA ILE A 206 1.12 1.26 18.69
C ILE A 206 -0.13 1.07 17.80
N GLY A 207 -0.79 -0.09 17.87
CA GLY A 207 -2.01 -0.38 17.13
C GLY A 207 -3.19 0.53 17.54
N HIS A 208 -3.32 0.85 18.83
CA HIS A 208 -4.28 1.85 19.30
C HIS A 208 -3.98 3.25 18.75
N GLN A 209 -2.70 3.63 18.72
CA GLN A 209 -2.29 4.90 18.13
C GLN A 209 -2.58 4.93 16.62
N TYR A 210 -2.34 3.84 15.89
CA TYR A 210 -2.70 3.69 14.47
C TYR A 210 -4.20 3.91 14.23
N LEU A 211 -5.08 3.50 15.15
CA LEU A 211 -6.54 3.70 15.05
C LEU A 211 -7.02 5.07 15.54
N SER A 212 -6.15 5.87 16.17
CA SER A 212 -6.50 7.22 16.62
C SER A 212 -6.69 8.19 15.45
N LYS A 213 -7.34 9.34 15.71
CA LYS A 213 -7.50 10.40 14.72
C LYS A 213 -6.22 11.23 14.67
N GLY A 214 -5.59 11.29 13.51
CA GLY A 214 -4.45 12.17 13.24
C GLY A 214 -4.83 13.41 12.45
N THR A 215 -3.81 14.15 12.01
CA THR A 215 -3.96 15.40 11.26
C THR A 215 -3.17 15.41 9.95
N THR A 216 -2.32 14.41 9.73
CA THR A 216 -1.45 14.32 8.56
C THR A 216 -2.06 13.37 7.56
N LEU A 217 -2.24 13.80 6.31
CA LEU A 217 -2.64 12.92 5.22
C LEU A 217 -1.56 11.86 4.99
N LEU A 218 -1.96 10.59 5.00
CA LEU A 218 -1.08 9.45 4.73
C LEU A 218 -1.50 8.74 3.45
N HIS A 219 -0.56 8.08 2.80
CA HIS A 219 -0.82 7.06 1.79
C HIS A 219 -1.47 5.82 2.42
N GLY A 220 -0.96 5.36 3.56
CA GLY A 220 -1.55 4.28 4.36
C GLY A 220 -1.13 2.86 3.97
N ASP A 221 -0.42 2.69 2.84
CA ASP A 221 0.25 1.43 2.46
C ASP A 221 1.46 1.71 1.54
N TYR A 222 2.45 2.44 2.05
CA TYR A 222 3.56 3.00 1.25
C TYR A 222 4.73 2.01 1.07
N TYR A 223 4.56 0.96 0.26
CA TYR A 223 5.55 -0.12 0.07
C TYR A 223 5.88 -0.40 -1.41
N PRO A 224 6.91 -1.23 -1.73
CA PRO A 224 7.41 -1.39 -3.10
C PRO A 224 6.40 -1.75 -4.19
N ALA A 225 5.31 -2.47 -3.88
CA ALA A 225 4.30 -2.78 -4.90
C ALA A 225 3.38 -1.57 -5.23
N SER A 226 3.39 -0.54 -4.39
CA SER A 226 2.71 0.74 -4.63
C SER A 226 3.65 1.79 -5.23
N TRP A 227 4.93 1.46 -5.44
CA TRP A 227 5.89 2.33 -6.10
C TRP A 227 6.13 1.80 -7.51
N MET A 228 5.93 2.65 -8.50
CA MET A 228 6.04 2.31 -9.91
C MET A 228 7.19 3.09 -10.55
N THR A 229 7.95 2.45 -11.43
CA THR A 229 8.98 3.13 -12.24
C THR A 229 8.64 3.05 -13.73
N ASN A 230 8.90 4.15 -14.42
CA ASN A 230 8.93 4.21 -15.87
C ASN A 230 10.15 5.03 -16.28
N LYS A 231 11.21 4.32 -16.69
CA LYS A 231 12.53 4.91 -16.95
C LYS A 231 13.00 5.68 -15.70
N ASP A 232 13.20 6.99 -15.82
CA ASP A 232 13.67 7.86 -14.74
C ASP A 232 12.53 8.45 -13.87
N SER A 233 11.27 8.14 -14.20
CA SER A 233 10.11 8.65 -13.46
C SER A 233 9.64 7.64 -12.41
N LEU A 234 9.35 8.14 -11.21
CA LEU A 234 8.79 7.37 -10.10
C LEU A 234 7.35 7.83 -9.85
N TYR A 235 6.44 6.88 -9.77
CA TYR A 235 5.03 7.11 -9.47
C TYR A 235 4.60 6.30 -8.25
N ILE A 236 3.55 6.75 -7.59
CA ILE A 236 2.88 6.07 -6.49
C ILE A 236 1.44 5.79 -6.89
N ILE A 237 0.91 4.64 -6.48
CA ILE A 237 -0.44 4.18 -6.79
C ILE A 237 -1.12 3.59 -5.55
N ASP A 238 -2.42 3.36 -5.67
CA ASP A 238 -3.25 2.64 -4.69
C ASP A 238 -3.32 3.27 -3.27
N PRO A 239 -3.60 4.58 -3.14
CA PRO A 239 -3.78 5.23 -1.82
C PRO A 239 -5.15 4.93 -1.18
N GLU A 240 -5.71 3.73 -1.36
CA GLU A 240 -7.04 3.37 -0.83
C GLU A 240 -7.06 3.19 0.70
N PHE A 241 -5.88 2.95 1.29
CA PHE A 241 -5.67 2.89 2.74
C PHE A 241 -5.43 4.25 3.38
N SER A 242 -5.50 5.34 2.60
CA SER A 242 -5.26 6.69 3.10
C SER A 242 -6.21 7.10 4.22
N PHE A 243 -5.68 7.91 5.14
CA PHE A 243 -6.39 8.47 6.30
C PHE A 243 -5.59 9.63 6.90
N LEU A 244 -6.18 10.35 7.85
CA LEU A 244 -5.47 11.32 8.67
C LEU A 244 -4.85 10.63 9.89
N GLY A 245 -3.51 10.55 9.89
CA GLY A 245 -2.72 9.84 10.89
C GLY A 245 -1.47 10.63 11.30
N PHE A 246 -0.39 9.89 11.55
CA PHE A 246 0.93 10.40 11.89
C PHE A 246 1.97 9.96 10.84
N PRO A 247 2.91 10.84 10.43
CA PRO A 247 3.80 10.61 9.29
C PRO A 247 4.74 9.41 9.48
N GLU A 248 5.05 9.04 10.73
CA GLU A 248 5.90 7.89 11.05
C GLU A 248 5.31 6.57 10.57
N PHE A 249 4.00 6.50 10.30
CA PHE A 249 3.39 5.31 9.75
C PHE A 249 3.91 4.99 8.34
N ASP A 250 3.76 5.92 7.38
CA ASP A 250 4.24 5.73 6.00
C ASP A 250 5.77 5.64 5.95
N LEU A 251 6.47 6.46 6.75
CA LEU A 251 7.93 6.44 6.82
C LEU A 251 8.48 5.15 7.44
N GLY A 252 7.81 4.60 8.44
CA GLY A 252 8.18 3.33 9.06
C GLY A 252 7.95 2.16 8.12
N VAL A 253 6.87 2.19 7.33
CA VAL A 253 6.66 1.21 6.25
C VAL A 253 7.78 1.32 5.21
N LEU A 254 8.11 2.53 4.73
CA LEU A 254 9.24 2.76 3.83
C LEU A 254 10.57 2.23 4.38
N ALA A 255 10.85 2.51 5.65
CA ALA A 255 12.07 2.07 6.33
C ALA A 255 12.14 0.55 6.46
N ALA A 256 11.04 -0.10 6.84
CA ALA A 256 10.96 -1.54 7.00
C ALA A 256 11.26 -2.26 5.69
N HIS A 257 10.63 -1.83 4.59
CA HIS A 257 10.89 -2.40 3.27
C HIS A 257 12.31 -2.13 2.81
N SER A 258 12.85 -0.93 3.10
CA SER A 258 14.25 -0.61 2.80
C SER A 258 15.24 -1.52 3.54
N ILE A 259 14.97 -1.83 4.81
CA ILE A 259 15.78 -2.78 5.61
C ILE A 259 15.61 -4.20 5.10
N ILE A 260 14.39 -4.65 4.77
CA ILE A 260 14.16 -6.00 4.24
C ILE A 260 14.94 -6.19 2.93
N ILE A 261 14.97 -5.17 2.07
CA ILE A 261 15.71 -5.18 0.81
C ILE A 261 17.23 -5.21 1.07
N THR A 262 17.74 -4.28 1.85
CA THR A 262 19.18 -3.98 1.92
C THR A 262 19.91 -4.64 3.07
N LYS A 263 19.17 -5.16 4.06
CA LYS A 263 19.66 -5.67 5.35
C LYS A 263 20.47 -4.62 6.14
N ASP A 264 20.20 -3.34 5.92
CA ASP A 264 20.94 -2.20 6.51
C ASP A 264 19.98 -1.33 7.36
N GLU A 265 20.12 -1.37 8.68
CA GLU A 265 19.30 -0.59 9.62
C GLU A 265 19.49 0.94 9.49
N THR A 266 20.60 1.38 8.90
CA THR A 266 20.90 2.82 8.75
C THR A 266 19.92 3.53 7.81
N TYR A 267 19.07 2.79 7.08
CA TYR A 267 17.99 3.38 6.31
C TYR A 267 16.97 4.14 7.19
N ILE A 268 16.78 3.77 8.47
CA ILE A 268 15.94 4.54 9.40
C ILE A 268 16.49 5.96 9.56
N SER A 269 17.79 6.10 9.85
CA SER A 269 18.41 7.41 10.02
C SER A 269 18.47 8.18 8.70
N ARG A 270 18.75 7.52 7.57
CA ARG A 270 18.75 8.16 6.24
C ARG A 270 17.38 8.73 5.88
N ILE A 271 16.30 7.96 6.10
CA ILE A 271 14.93 8.41 5.82
C ILE A 271 14.59 9.62 6.67
N LYS A 272 14.89 9.56 7.97
CA LYS A 272 14.71 10.69 8.88
C LYS A 272 15.48 11.92 8.41
N ASP A 273 16.73 11.77 7.98
CA ASP A 273 17.58 12.90 7.57
C ASP A 273 17.15 13.50 6.22
N TYR A 274 16.47 12.72 5.37
CA TYR A 274 15.87 13.20 4.13
C TYR A 274 14.48 13.81 4.33
N TYR A 275 13.79 13.47 5.42
CA TYR A 275 12.47 13.99 5.71
C TYR A 275 12.57 15.41 6.30
N PRO A 276 11.84 16.41 5.74
CA PRO A 276 12.08 17.82 6.06
C PRO A 276 11.48 18.29 7.39
N ASN A 277 10.51 17.56 7.94
CA ASN A 277 9.80 17.94 9.16
C ASN A 277 10.29 17.10 10.36
N GLU A 278 10.03 17.57 11.57
CA GLU A 278 10.29 16.76 12.77
C GLU A 278 9.40 15.52 12.80
N ILE A 279 9.96 14.42 13.30
CA ILE A 279 9.28 13.13 13.49
C ILE A 279 9.72 12.51 14.82
N ASP A 280 8.83 11.73 15.41
CA ASP A 280 9.13 10.89 16.55
C ASP A 280 10.00 9.70 16.11
N LYS A 281 11.27 9.71 16.52
CA LYS A 281 12.24 8.67 16.13
C LYS A 281 11.90 7.31 16.71
N ASN A 282 11.33 7.28 17.92
CA ASN A 282 10.99 6.04 18.60
C ASN A 282 9.76 5.43 17.91
N LEU A 283 8.76 6.24 17.61
CA LEU A 283 7.60 5.77 16.85
C LEU A 283 7.97 5.29 15.45
N LEU A 284 8.86 6.00 14.75
CA LEU A 284 9.40 5.56 13.45
C LEU A 284 10.04 4.17 13.55
N ALA A 285 10.92 3.95 14.54
CA ALA A 285 11.57 2.67 14.77
C ALA A 285 10.54 1.57 15.10
N GLN A 286 9.57 1.88 15.96
CA GLN A 286 8.52 0.95 16.35
C GLN A 286 7.65 0.51 15.17
N ILE A 287 7.16 1.44 14.34
CA ILE A 287 6.41 1.09 13.12
C ILE A 287 7.28 0.26 12.18
N THR A 288 8.56 0.63 12.02
CA THR A 288 9.51 -0.11 11.20
C THR A 288 9.61 -1.57 11.65
N GLY A 289 9.80 -1.80 12.95
CA GLY A 289 9.87 -3.16 13.50
C GLY A 289 8.56 -3.94 13.33
N VAL A 290 7.41 -3.30 13.59
CA VAL A 290 6.10 -3.95 13.40
C VAL A 290 5.88 -4.35 11.95
N GLU A 291 6.22 -3.47 10.98
CA GLU A 291 6.10 -3.77 9.56
C GLU A 291 7.03 -4.92 9.15
N ILE A 292 8.28 -4.95 9.64
CA ILE A 292 9.19 -6.09 9.38
C ILE A 292 8.57 -7.40 9.89
N MET A 293 8.12 -7.42 11.15
CA MET A 293 7.50 -8.63 11.72
C MET A 293 6.25 -9.06 10.95
N ARG A 294 5.31 -8.13 10.66
CA ARG A 294 4.06 -8.50 9.96
C ARG A 294 4.29 -8.98 8.53
N ARG A 295 5.38 -8.57 7.88
CA ARG A 295 5.78 -9.07 6.54
C ARG A 295 6.49 -10.41 6.58
N LEU A 296 7.14 -10.78 7.68
CA LEU A 296 7.82 -12.07 7.84
C LEU A 296 6.89 -13.15 8.41
N ILE A 297 6.11 -12.83 9.44
CA ILE A 297 5.29 -13.79 10.21
C ILE A 297 3.78 -13.50 10.14
N GLY A 298 3.35 -12.64 9.22
CA GLY A 298 1.93 -12.36 8.94
C GLY A 298 1.42 -13.02 7.66
N LEU A 299 0.15 -12.78 7.33
CA LEU A 299 -0.51 -13.37 6.15
C LEU A 299 0.03 -12.82 4.82
N ALA A 300 0.33 -11.52 4.77
CA ALA A 300 0.70 -10.81 3.55
C ALA A 300 2.21 -10.94 3.26
N GLN A 301 2.61 -12.14 2.82
CA GLN A 301 4.00 -12.49 2.52
C GLN A 301 4.56 -11.70 1.33
N LEU A 302 5.87 -11.42 1.41
CA LEU A 302 6.63 -10.75 0.36
C LEU A 302 7.26 -11.79 -0.59
N PRO A 303 7.47 -11.44 -1.87
CA PRO A 303 8.17 -12.30 -2.82
C PRO A 303 9.69 -12.26 -2.58
N ILE A 304 10.14 -12.65 -1.39
CA ILE A 304 11.56 -12.58 -0.97
C ILE A 304 12.17 -13.98 -0.87
N SER A 305 13.37 -14.16 -1.44
CA SER A 305 14.14 -15.40 -1.31
C SER A 305 15.06 -15.37 -0.08
N THR A 306 14.50 -15.16 1.11
CA THR A 306 15.28 -15.02 2.36
C THR A 306 15.34 -16.33 3.16
N SER A 307 16.54 -16.71 3.61
CA SER A 307 16.74 -17.91 4.45
C SER A 307 16.15 -17.76 5.85
N ILE A 308 15.88 -18.87 6.55
CA ILE A 308 15.39 -18.84 7.94
C ILE A 308 16.34 -18.06 8.86
N LYS A 309 17.66 -18.20 8.67
CA LYS A 309 18.67 -17.48 9.46
C LYS A 309 18.62 -15.96 9.23
N GLU A 310 18.39 -15.52 8.00
CA GLU A 310 18.24 -14.10 7.70
C GLU A 310 16.90 -13.56 8.22
N LYS A 311 15.82 -14.34 8.16
CA LYS A 311 14.54 -13.99 8.78
C LYS A 311 14.68 -13.86 10.30
N GLU A 312 15.44 -14.75 10.93
CA GLU A 312 15.76 -14.67 12.37
C GLU A 312 16.47 -13.36 12.70
N ALA A 313 17.50 -12.99 11.96
CA ALA A 313 18.21 -11.72 12.16
C ALA A 313 17.29 -10.50 12.01
N LEU A 314 16.40 -10.50 11.01
CA LEU A 314 15.43 -9.42 10.80
C LEU A 314 14.39 -9.35 11.93
N LEU A 315 13.92 -10.49 12.44
CA LEU A 315 12.97 -10.53 13.56
C LEU A 315 13.62 -10.07 14.86
N GLN A 316 14.89 -10.40 15.09
CA GLN A 316 15.67 -9.89 16.23
C GLN A 316 15.85 -8.38 16.15
N LEU A 317 16.24 -7.85 14.98
CA LEU A 317 16.31 -6.41 14.74
C LEU A 317 14.95 -5.73 14.97
N ALA A 318 13.89 -6.26 14.37
CA ALA A 318 12.55 -5.72 14.51
C ALA A 318 12.07 -5.70 15.97
N HIS A 319 12.39 -6.73 16.75
CA HIS A 319 12.07 -6.79 18.18
C HIS A 319 12.77 -5.67 18.94
N HIS A 320 14.07 -5.49 18.69
CA HIS A 320 14.86 -4.40 19.28
C HIS A 320 14.28 -3.02 18.95
N LEU A 321 13.86 -2.80 17.69
CA LEU A 321 13.25 -1.55 17.24
C LEU A 321 11.88 -1.27 17.90
N ILE A 322 11.12 -2.30 18.27
CA ILE A 322 9.82 -2.15 18.93
C ILE A 322 10.00 -1.87 20.43
N MET A 323 10.96 -2.55 21.06
CA MET A 323 11.10 -2.54 22.51
C MET A 323 11.84 -1.32 23.06
N ASN A 324 12.76 -0.76 22.28
CA ASN A 324 13.54 0.43 22.64
C ASN A 324 12.86 1.75 22.24
#